data_AF-A0A4V2JZY2-F1
#
_entry.id   AF-A0A4V2JZY2-F1
#
_cell.length_a   1.000
_cell.length_b   1.000
_cell.length_c   1.000
_cell.angle_alpha   90.00
_cell.angle_beta   90.00
_cell.angle_gamma   90.00
#
_symmetry.space_group_name_H-M   'P 1'
#
loop_
_entity.id
_entity.type
_entity.pdbx_description
1 polymer ?
#
loop_
_entity_poly.entity_id
_entity_poly.type
_entity_poly.pdbx_seq_one_letter_code
_entity_poly.pdbx_strand_id
1 'polypeptide(L)'
;MTVEPKRGLVLYSAPVRIALEEAQVKYDFVSFPLDERPDDYVKNVYPAGKVPLMVYGGIESFPDGKLLPGSAVITESLVILEFLADLYPDARLLPEDPVKRSQARIFMNTLNLRMADDVAKWLTNNDEGEAYLDLLEALQATMPEVGYVVGEWSIADAALLPFLLVGYYVRLHNVEHVKAEWASPRFARLRQHYDQSIARPSTSVTWDEVCTPAFRCTRAEPIGSTYLAGKCHQLLARAICDGTVITDGMTRDREGICVSVAQPTTMTGLLSHPVSPSRALSY
;
A
#
# COMPACT_ATOMS: atom_id res chain seq x y z
N MET A 1 21.61 -20.18 -2.78
CA MET A 1 21.16 -19.26 -1.72
C MET A 1 20.42 -18.14 -2.43
N THR A 2 19.10 -18.21 -2.48
CA THR A 2 18.25 -17.16 -3.02
C THR A 2 18.33 -15.98 -2.06
N VAL A 3 18.93 -14.88 -2.50
CA VAL A 3 18.92 -13.62 -1.75
C VAL A 3 17.47 -13.16 -1.76
N GLU A 4 16.79 -13.16 -0.60
CA GLU A 4 15.48 -12.51 -0.49
C GLU A 4 15.62 -11.07 -1.00
N PRO A 5 14.84 -10.64 -2.01
CA PRO A 5 14.89 -9.27 -2.49
C PRO A 5 14.56 -8.32 -1.33
N LYS A 6 15.35 -7.25 -1.24
CA LYS A 6 15.34 -6.33 -0.12
C LYS A 6 14.11 -5.44 -0.21
N ARG A 7 13.19 -5.68 0.73
CA ARG A 7 11.82 -5.16 0.84
C ARG A 7 11.79 -3.62 0.76
N GLY A 8 11.64 -3.09 -0.45
CA GLY A 8 11.41 -1.66 -0.68
C GLY A 8 9.95 -1.28 -0.43
N LEU A 9 9.69 -0.03 -0.05
CA LEU A 9 8.32 0.47 0.03
C LEU A 9 7.84 0.95 -1.32
N VAL A 10 6.79 0.30 -1.77
CA VAL A 10 5.96 0.78 -2.87
C VAL A 10 4.71 1.34 -2.22
N LEU A 11 4.49 2.65 -2.33
CA LEU A 11 3.41 3.41 -1.68
C LEU A 11 2.08 2.68 -1.65
N TYR A 12 1.61 2.23 -2.82
CA TYR A 12 0.30 1.59 -2.95
C TYR A 12 0.31 0.09 -2.62
N SER A 13 1.47 -0.57 -2.60
CA SER A 13 1.53 -2.01 -2.34
C SER A 13 1.85 -2.34 -0.87
N ALA A 14 2.46 -1.40 -0.15
CA ALA A 14 2.71 -1.53 1.27
C ALA A 14 1.43 -1.75 2.10
N PRO A 15 0.28 -1.06 1.86
CA PRO A 15 -0.95 -1.31 2.58
C PRO A 15 -1.39 -2.77 2.48
N VAL A 16 -1.33 -3.34 1.27
CA VAL A 16 -1.73 -4.73 1.01
C VAL A 16 -0.86 -5.70 1.81
N ARG A 17 0.46 -5.48 1.82
CA ARG A 17 1.38 -6.32 2.61
C ARG A 17 1.11 -6.22 4.10
N ILE A 18 0.91 -5.00 4.61
CA ILE A 18 0.56 -4.79 6.03
C ILE A 18 -0.70 -5.57 6.37
N ALA A 19 -1.75 -5.48 5.55
CA ALA A 19 -3.00 -6.19 5.78
C ALA A 19 -2.84 -7.72 5.75
N LEU A 20 -2.00 -8.27 4.88
CA LEU A 20 -1.69 -9.71 4.85
C LEU A 20 -0.96 -10.17 6.12
N GLU A 21 0.00 -9.38 6.61
CA GLU A 21 0.70 -9.69 7.86
C GLU A 21 -0.22 -9.56 9.08
N GLU A 22 -1.14 -8.58 9.09
CA GLU A 22 -2.17 -8.44 10.13
C GLU A 22 -3.15 -9.61 10.11
N ALA A 23 -3.50 -10.11 8.93
CA ALA A 23 -4.30 -11.33 8.79
C ALA A 23 -3.53 -12.60 9.15
N GLN A 24 -2.21 -12.53 9.33
CA GLN A 24 -1.33 -13.66 9.63
C GLN A 24 -1.45 -14.80 8.61
N VAL A 25 -1.66 -14.44 7.34
CA VAL A 25 -1.86 -15.40 6.25
C VAL A 25 -0.56 -15.67 5.52
N LYS A 26 -0.42 -16.88 4.99
CA LYS A 26 0.69 -17.22 4.10
C LYS A 26 0.40 -16.69 2.70
N TYR A 27 1.39 -16.03 2.11
CA TYR A 27 1.32 -15.53 0.75
C TYR A 27 2.70 -15.60 0.10
N ASP A 28 2.71 -15.75 -1.22
CA ASP A 28 3.93 -15.60 -2.00
C ASP A 28 4.09 -14.12 -2.37
N PHE A 29 5.29 -13.59 -2.12
CA PHE A 29 5.65 -12.22 -2.42
C PHE A 29 6.57 -12.17 -3.62
N VAL A 30 6.12 -11.48 -4.66
CA VAL A 30 6.90 -11.23 -5.85
C VAL A 30 7.17 -9.75 -5.97
N SER A 31 8.42 -9.42 -6.24
CA SER A 31 8.91 -8.07 -6.39
C SER A 31 9.81 -7.93 -7.60
N PHE A 32 9.62 -6.87 -8.40
CA PHE A 32 10.45 -6.54 -9.56
C PHE A 32 10.61 -5.02 -9.73
N PRO A 33 11.71 -4.54 -10.36
CA PRO A 33 11.88 -3.12 -10.65
C PRO A 33 10.74 -2.58 -11.55
N LEU A 34 10.11 -1.47 -11.17
CA LEU A 34 9.02 -0.83 -11.92
C LEU A 34 9.48 -0.34 -13.30
N ASP A 35 10.76 -0.05 -13.46
CA ASP A 35 11.38 0.36 -14.72
C ASP A 35 11.78 -0.84 -15.60
N GLU A 36 11.83 -2.03 -15.02
CA GLU A 36 12.16 -3.30 -15.68
C GLU A 36 11.03 -4.30 -15.47
N ARG A 37 9.80 -3.89 -15.79
CA ARG A 37 8.63 -4.78 -15.69
C ARG A 37 8.84 -6.01 -16.57
N PRO A 38 8.65 -7.24 -16.06
CA PRO A 38 8.73 -8.43 -16.89
C PRO A 38 7.69 -8.37 -18.01
N ASP A 39 8.12 -8.65 -19.24
CA ASP A 39 7.24 -8.68 -20.42
C ASP A 39 6.07 -9.65 -20.23
N ASP A 40 6.35 -10.82 -19.65
CA ASP A 40 5.35 -11.85 -19.42
C ASP A 40 4.36 -11.48 -18.30
N TYR A 41 4.76 -10.65 -17.34
CA TYR A 41 3.82 -10.07 -16.38
C TYR A 41 2.77 -9.21 -17.11
N VAL A 42 3.21 -8.33 -18.00
CA VAL A 42 2.31 -7.45 -18.76
C VAL A 42 1.46 -8.27 -19.74
N LYS A 43 2.05 -9.25 -20.43
CA LYS A 43 1.36 -10.04 -21.45
C LYS A 43 0.39 -11.08 -20.87
N ASN A 44 0.80 -11.79 -19.81
CA ASN A 44 0.12 -12.99 -19.35
C ASN A 44 -0.68 -12.78 -18.05
N VAL A 45 -0.39 -11.75 -17.27
CA VAL A 45 -1.02 -11.50 -15.96
C VAL A 45 -1.86 -10.25 -15.98
N TYR A 46 -1.27 -9.09 -16.31
CA TYR A 46 -1.99 -7.81 -16.27
C TYR A 46 -1.46 -6.80 -17.30
N PRO A 47 -2.19 -6.59 -18.41
CA PRO A 47 -1.78 -5.69 -19.50
C PRO A 47 -1.50 -4.25 -19.11
N ALA A 48 -2.11 -3.73 -18.03
CA ALA A 48 -1.81 -2.38 -17.57
C ALA A 48 -0.45 -2.28 -16.86
N GLY A 49 0.14 -3.41 -16.44
CA GLY A 49 1.46 -3.47 -15.82
C GLY A 49 1.58 -2.72 -14.48
N LYS A 50 0.46 -2.31 -13.87
CA LYS A 50 0.45 -1.57 -12.60
C LYS A 50 0.56 -2.52 -11.41
N VAL A 51 0.98 -1.97 -10.28
CA VAL A 51 1.05 -2.67 -8.99
C VAL A 51 0.47 -1.74 -7.89
N PRO A 52 -0.03 -2.26 -6.76
CA PRO A 52 -0.12 -3.68 -6.41
C PRO A 52 -1.11 -4.45 -7.29
N LEU A 53 -0.83 -5.73 -7.42
CA LEU A 53 -1.73 -6.73 -7.98
C LEU A 53 -1.75 -7.95 -7.06
N MET A 54 -2.91 -8.58 -6.94
CA MET A 54 -3.05 -9.85 -6.22
C MET A 54 -3.65 -10.90 -7.14
N VAL A 55 -3.02 -12.08 -7.16
CA VAL A 55 -3.55 -13.29 -7.79
C VAL A 55 -4.16 -14.17 -6.70
N TYR A 56 -5.48 -14.31 -6.71
CA TYR A 56 -6.20 -15.23 -5.83
C TYR A 56 -6.47 -16.55 -6.58
N GLY A 57 -6.02 -17.68 -6.03
CA GLY A 57 -5.96 -18.96 -6.76
C GLY A 57 -4.50 -19.37 -6.94
N GLY A 58 -3.95 -19.19 -8.15
CA GLY A 58 -2.52 -19.37 -8.37
C GLY A 58 -2.01 -19.01 -9.77
N ILE A 59 -0.68 -19.04 -9.90
CA ILE A 59 0.06 -18.83 -11.15
C ILE A 59 1.07 -19.97 -11.29
N GLU A 60 1.30 -20.48 -12.51
CA GLU A 60 2.20 -21.63 -12.75
C GLU A 60 3.63 -21.35 -12.24
N SER A 61 4.13 -20.17 -12.58
CA SER A 61 5.42 -19.62 -12.15
C SER A 61 5.40 -18.12 -12.40
N PHE A 62 6.10 -17.32 -11.60
CA PHE A 62 6.26 -15.90 -11.88
C PHE A 62 7.72 -15.61 -12.28
N PRO A 63 8.00 -14.72 -13.27
CA PRO A 63 7.05 -13.95 -14.09
C PRO A 63 6.48 -14.67 -15.32
N ASP A 64 7.01 -15.84 -15.66
CA ASP A 64 6.85 -16.42 -17.02
C ASP A 64 5.58 -17.28 -17.19
N GLY A 65 4.90 -17.62 -16.10
CA GLY A 65 3.77 -18.55 -16.07
C GLY A 65 2.43 -17.87 -16.23
N LYS A 66 1.41 -18.66 -16.57
CA LYS A 66 0.04 -18.18 -16.75
C LYS A 66 -0.77 -18.34 -15.47
N LEU A 67 -1.85 -17.56 -15.36
CA LEU A 67 -2.86 -17.77 -14.33
C LEU A 67 -3.42 -19.19 -14.44
N LEU A 68 -3.51 -19.87 -13.30
CA LEU A 68 -4.15 -21.18 -13.24
C LEU A 68 -5.67 -21.04 -13.47
N PRO A 69 -6.34 -22.05 -14.06
CA PRO A 69 -7.79 -22.02 -14.23
C PRO A 69 -8.53 -21.72 -12.92
N GLY A 70 -9.47 -20.78 -12.97
CA GLY A 70 -10.24 -20.35 -11.78
C GLY A 70 -9.54 -19.29 -10.91
N SER A 71 -8.35 -18.83 -11.29
CA SER A 71 -7.67 -17.74 -10.59
C SER A 71 -8.25 -16.37 -10.97
N ALA A 72 -8.22 -15.44 -10.02
CA ALA A 72 -8.65 -14.06 -10.21
C ALA A 72 -7.47 -13.10 -10.03
N VAL A 73 -7.44 -12.07 -10.88
CA VAL A 73 -6.55 -10.93 -10.73
C VAL A 73 -7.34 -9.79 -10.09
N ILE A 74 -6.85 -9.30 -8.95
CA ILE A 74 -7.47 -8.21 -8.19
C ILE A 74 -6.45 -7.08 -8.14
N THR A 75 -6.88 -5.90 -8.58
CA THR A 75 -6.06 -4.69 -8.69
C THR A 75 -6.68 -3.58 -7.85
N GLU A 76 -6.00 -2.43 -7.80
CA GLU A 76 -6.32 -1.30 -6.91
C GLU A 76 -6.09 -1.62 -5.44
N SER A 77 -5.13 -0.93 -4.82
CA SER A 77 -4.69 -1.23 -3.46
C SER A 77 -5.84 -1.26 -2.44
N LEU A 78 -6.75 -0.28 -2.49
CA LEU A 78 -7.88 -0.19 -1.57
C LEU A 78 -8.94 -1.28 -1.82
N VAL A 79 -9.11 -1.71 -3.07
CA VAL A 79 -10.01 -2.83 -3.41
C VAL A 79 -9.42 -4.14 -2.91
N ILE A 80 -8.11 -4.34 -3.05
CA ILE A 80 -7.40 -5.50 -2.50
C ILE A 80 -7.54 -5.53 -0.96
N LEU A 81 -7.44 -4.39 -0.28
CA LEU A 81 -7.64 -4.30 1.17
C LEU A 81 -9.04 -4.76 1.60
N GLU A 82 -10.10 -4.29 0.93
CA GLU A 82 -11.48 -4.75 1.21
C GLU A 82 -11.64 -6.24 0.91
N PHE A 83 -11.07 -6.73 -0.20
CA PHE A 83 -11.10 -8.16 -0.52
C PHE A 83 -10.43 -9.01 0.55
N LEU A 84 -9.30 -8.57 1.10
CA LEU A 84 -8.65 -9.25 2.21
C LEU A 84 -9.50 -9.23 3.49
N ALA A 85 -10.21 -8.13 3.75
CA ALA A 85 -11.13 -8.04 4.89
C ALA A 85 -12.33 -9.01 4.75
N ASP A 86 -12.83 -9.20 3.53
CA ASP A 86 -13.90 -10.18 3.24
C ASP A 86 -13.38 -11.63 3.31
N LEU A 87 -12.16 -11.88 2.84
CA LEU A 87 -11.55 -13.20 2.83
C LEU A 87 -11.16 -13.67 4.24
N TYR A 88 -10.77 -12.74 5.11
CA TYR A 88 -10.27 -13.02 6.46
C TYR A 88 -11.05 -12.25 7.53
N PRO A 89 -12.34 -12.57 7.75
CA PRO A 89 -13.17 -11.86 8.72
C PRO A 89 -12.63 -11.97 10.15
N ASP A 90 -12.02 -13.11 10.52
CA ASP A 90 -11.45 -13.35 11.84
C ASP A 90 -10.23 -12.46 12.15
N ALA A 91 -9.54 -11.98 11.11
CA ALA A 91 -8.44 -11.03 11.25
C ALA A 91 -8.91 -9.63 11.66
N ARG A 92 -10.21 -9.34 11.56
CA ARG A 92 -10.82 -8.05 11.93
C ARG A 92 -10.10 -6.87 11.28
N LEU A 93 -9.74 -7.01 10.00
CA LEU A 93 -9.13 -5.93 9.20
C LEU A 93 -10.07 -4.73 9.00
N LEU A 94 -11.36 -4.92 9.28
CA LEU A 94 -12.35 -3.87 9.46
C LEU A 94 -13.11 -4.12 10.76
N PRO A 95 -13.61 -3.06 11.43
CA PRO A 95 -14.50 -3.19 12.57
C PRO A 95 -15.77 -3.99 12.24
N GLU A 96 -16.38 -4.59 13.26
CA GLU A 96 -17.71 -5.21 13.14
C GLU A 96 -18.82 -4.15 13.02
N ASP A 97 -18.65 -3.02 13.72
CA ASP A 97 -19.62 -1.93 13.74
C ASP A 97 -19.79 -1.31 12.34
N PRO A 98 -21.01 -1.32 11.75
CA PRO A 98 -21.24 -0.81 10.41
C PRO A 98 -20.90 0.68 10.22
N VAL A 99 -21.07 1.49 11.28
CA VAL A 99 -20.78 2.93 11.22
C VAL A 99 -19.27 3.15 11.15
N LYS A 100 -18.49 2.47 11.99
CA LYS A 100 -17.03 2.51 11.93
C LYS A 100 -16.48 1.97 10.61
N ARG A 101 -17.08 0.91 10.05
CA ARG A 101 -16.73 0.43 8.70
C ARG A 101 -16.92 1.53 7.65
N SER A 102 -18.03 2.28 7.74
CA SER A 102 -18.28 3.41 6.84
C SER A 102 -17.28 4.54 7.05
N GLN A 103 -16.92 4.87 8.29
CA GLN A 103 -15.92 5.89 8.60
C GLN A 103 -14.54 5.53 8.03
N ALA A 104 -14.11 4.27 8.17
CA ALA A 104 -12.85 3.78 7.61
C ALA A 104 -12.83 3.93 6.07
N ARG A 105 -13.94 3.61 5.40
CA ARG A 105 -14.08 3.76 3.95
C ARG A 105 -14.08 5.21 3.50
N ILE A 106 -14.78 6.09 4.20
CA ILE A 106 -14.79 7.53 3.92
C ILE A 106 -13.37 8.07 4.05
N PHE A 107 -12.67 7.72 5.13
CA PHE A 107 -11.28 8.11 5.34
C PHE A 107 -10.38 7.67 4.17
N MET A 108 -10.42 6.39 3.80
CA MET A 108 -9.63 5.87 2.67
C MET A 108 -10.00 6.53 1.34
N ASN A 109 -11.29 6.83 1.12
CA ASN A 109 -11.73 7.52 -0.09
C ASN A 109 -11.22 8.96 -0.14
N THR A 110 -11.27 9.70 0.97
CA THR A 110 -10.68 11.04 1.06
C THR A 110 -9.18 11.00 0.78
N LEU A 111 -8.47 10.03 1.35
CA LEU A 111 -7.06 9.79 1.07
C LEU A 111 -6.83 9.56 -0.43
N ASN A 112 -7.57 8.64 -1.04
CA ASN A 112 -7.44 8.27 -2.45
C ASN A 112 -7.71 9.44 -3.42
N LEU A 113 -8.73 10.25 -3.12
CA LEU A 113 -9.15 11.36 -3.98
C LEU A 113 -8.22 12.56 -3.94
N ARG A 114 -7.42 12.71 -2.88
CA ARG A 114 -6.62 13.93 -2.65
C ARG A 114 -5.11 13.69 -2.64
N MET A 115 -4.66 12.56 -2.09
CA MET A 115 -3.25 12.36 -1.74
C MET A 115 -2.31 12.48 -2.95
N ALA A 116 -2.64 11.86 -4.09
CA ALA A 116 -1.79 11.93 -5.28
C ALA A 116 -1.65 13.37 -5.81
N ASP A 117 -2.77 14.08 -5.94
CA ASP A 117 -2.80 15.45 -6.48
C ASP A 117 -2.15 16.46 -5.51
N ASP A 118 -2.42 16.35 -4.21
CA ASP A 118 -1.90 17.28 -3.22
C ASP A 118 -0.39 17.08 -2.99
N VAL A 119 0.11 15.83 -3.04
CA VAL A 119 1.56 15.56 -3.06
C VAL A 119 2.17 16.01 -4.40
N ALA A 120 1.48 15.85 -5.53
CA ALA A 120 1.99 16.30 -6.82
C ALA A 120 2.16 17.83 -6.88
N LYS A 121 1.22 18.61 -6.33
CA LYS A 121 1.34 20.08 -6.22
C LYS A 121 2.61 20.46 -5.46
N TRP A 122 2.86 19.80 -4.33
CA TRP A 122 4.04 20.04 -3.53
C TRP A 122 5.34 19.67 -4.29
N LEU A 123 5.40 18.47 -4.87
CA LEU A 123 6.59 17.98 -5.59
C LEU A 123 6.90 18.76 -6.88
N THR A 124 5.90 19.44 -7.44
CA THR A 124 6.06 20.31 -8.61
C THR A 124 6.29 21.76 -8.23
N ASN A 125 6.46 22.07 -6.94
CA ASN A 125 6.64 23.43 -6.38
C ASN A 125 5.48 24.38 -6.77
N ASN A 126 4.28 23.86 -6.92
CA ASN A 126 3.08 24.67 -7.12
C ASN A 126 2.55 25.23 -5.78
N ASP A 127 2.96 24.66 -4.65
CA ASP A 127 2.79 25.19 -3.30
C ASP A 127 3.96 24.78 -2.38
N GLU A 128 3.96 25.23 -1.13
CA GLU A 128 4.94 24.85 -0.10
C GLU A 128 4.52 23.57 0.68
N GLY A 129 3.63 22.75 0.11
CA GLY A 129 3.05 21.58 0.76
C GLY A 129 1.74 21.83 1.50
N GLU A 130 1.16 23.03 1.37
CA GLU A 130 -0.08 23.42 2.06
C GLU A 130 -1.26 22.50 1.72
N ALA A 131 -1.45 22.12 0.46
CA ALA A 131 -2.54 21.22 0.09
C ALA A 131 -2.41 19.84 0.77
N TYR A 132 -1.17 19.36 0.95
CA TYR A 132 -0.87 18.13 1.66
C TYR A 132 -1.12 18.28 3.17
N LEU A 133 -0.68 19.38 3.78
CA LEU A 133 -0.94 19.66 5.20
C LEU A 133 -2.45 19.79 5.49
N ASP A 134 -3.19 20.45 4.62
CA ASP A 134 -4.66 20.56 4.69
C ASP A 134 -5.34 19.20 4.57
N LEU A 135 -4.81 18.29 3.74
CA LEU A 135 -5.29 16.91 3.69
C LEU A 135 -5.04 16.20 5.01
N LEU A 136 -3.83 16.28 5.56
CA LEU A 136 -3.51 15.67 6.85
C LEU A 136 -4.40 16.21 7.97
N GLU A 137 -4.68 17.51 7.98
CA GLU A 137 -5.54 18.13 8.99
C GLU A 137 -6.99 17.65 8.87
N ALA A 138 -7.51 17.58 7.65
CA ALA A 138 -8.84 17.04 7.38
C ALA A 138 -8.96 15.56 7.80
N LEU A 139 -7.94 14.75 7.53
CA LEU A 139 -7.91 13.34 7.95
C LEU A 139 -7.86 13.24 9.48
N GLN A 140 -6.96 13.97 10.13
CA GLN A 140 -6.81 13.97 11.59
C GLN A 140 -8.10 14.37 12.31
N ALA A 141 -8.84 15.36 11.78
CA ALA A 141 -10.10 15.83 12.37
C ALA A 141 -11.20 14.76 12.42
N THR A 142 -11.10 13.70 11.61
CA THR A 142 -12.05 12.58 11.61
C THR A 142 -11.66 11.45 12.55
N MET A 143 -10.43 11.48 13.09
CA MET A 143 -9.90 10.42 13.95
C MET A 143 -10.35 10.63 15.41
N PRO A 144 -10.59 9.54 16.17
CA PRO A 144 -10.81 9.64 17.62
C PRO A 144 -9.56 10.14 18.33
N GLU A 145 -9.67 10.67 19.55
CA GLU A 145 -8.53 11.22 20.31
C GLU A 145 -7.39 10.21 20.54
N VAL A 146 -7.70 8.91 20.61
CA VAL A 146 -6.73 7.84 20.86
C VAL A 146 -6.95 6.66 19.94
N GLY A 147 -5.88 5.90 19.73
CA GLY A 147 -5.88 4.68 18.93
C GLY A 147 -5.72 4.97 17.44
N TYR A 148 -6.38 4.15 16.63
CA TYR A 148 -6.24 4.11 15.18
C TYR A 148 -7.25 5.00 14.46
N VAL A 149 -7.31 4.96 13.13
CA VAL A 149 -8.19 5.81 12.30
C VAL A 149 -9.66 5.75 12.74
N VAL A 150 -10.15 4.57 13.12
CA VAL A 150 -11.52 4.35 13.64
C VAL A 150 -11.52 3.77 15.07
N GLY A 151 -10.47 4.09 15.83
CA GLY A 151 -10.24 3.64 17.20
C GLY A 151 -9.49 2.32 17.26
N GLU A 152 -10.10 1.24 16.75
CA GLU A 152 -9.41 -0.04 16.52
C GLU A 152 -8.66 -0.02 15.18
N TRP A 153 -7.62 -0.86 15.07
CA TRP A 153 -6.83 -0.95 13.85
C TRP A 153 -7.69 -1.47 12.69
N SER A 154 -7.49 -0.93 11.50
CA SER A 154 -8.21 -1.32 10.30
C SER A 154 -7.37 -1.13 9.03
N ILE A 155 -7.90 -1.57 7.89
CA ILE A 155 -7.30 -1.29 6.57
C ILE A 155 -7.12 0.20 6.27
N ALA A 156 -7.85 1.11 6.95
CA ALA A 156 -7.62 2.55 6.82
C ALA A 156 -6.25 2.97 7.38
N ASP A 157 -5.78 2.30 8.43
CA ASP A 157 -4.45 2.51 9.01
C ASP A 157 -3.36 1.99 8.07
N ALA A 158 -3.58 0.80 7.48
CA ALA A 158 -2.69 0.24 6.46
C ALA A 158 -2.58 1.17 5.24
N ALA A 159 -3.69 1.78 4.82
CA ALA A 159 -3.74 2.71 3.70
C ALA A 159 -3.00 4.02 4.00
N LEU A 160 -3.14 4.57 5.22
CA LEU A 160 -2.54 5.85 5.60
C LEU A 160 -1.01 5.77 5.80
N LEU A 161 -0.55 4.70 6.47
CA LEU A 161 0.81 4.64 7.00
C LEU A 161 1.91 4.85 5.94
N PRO A 162 1.87 4.24 4.74
CA PRO A 162 2.87 4.47 3.71
C PRO A 162 3.00 5.93 3.29
N PHE A 163 1.92 6.71 3.31
CA PHE A 163 1.96 8.13 2.97
C PHE A 163 2.54 8.99 4.09
N LEU A 164 2.37 8.58 5.36
CA LEU A 164 3.07 9.22 6.49
C LEU A 164 4.57 8.89 6.47
N LEU A 165 4.93 7.64 6.13
CA LEU A 165 6.32 7.22 5.92
C LEU A 165 6.96 7.95 4.73
N VAL A 166 6.20 8.21 3.66
CA VAL A 166 6.69 9.02 2.54
C VAL A 166 6.76 10.50 2.88
N GLY A 167 5.86 11.05 3.71
CA GLY A 167 5.99 12.39 4.28
C GLY A 167 7.31 12.58 5.04
N TYR A 168 7.79 11.53 5.70
CA TYR A 168 9.14 11.49 6.31
C TYR A 168 10.28 11.38 5.26
N TYR A 169 10.00 10.81 4.09
CA TYR A 169 10.96 10.49 3.03
C TYR A 169 11.13 11.57 1.96
N VAL A 170 10.15 12.46 1.72
CA VAL A 170 10.31 13.56 0.75
C VAL A 170 11.37 14.53 1.28
N ARG A 171 12.64 14.23 0.96
CA ARG A 171 13.86 15.01 1.18
C ARG A 171 14.29 15.75 -0.09
N LEU A 172 13.41 15.87 -1.08
CA LEU A 172 13.66 16.66 -2.28
C LEU A 172 13.13 18.07 -2.00
N HIS A 173 14.02 19.06 -2.12
CA HIS A 173 13.92 20.49 -1.81
C HIS A 173 12.52 21.09 -1.52
N ASN A 174 12.46 22.00 -0.54
CA ASN A 174 11.27 22.72 -0.06
C ASN A 174 10.33 21.95 0.89
N VAL A 175 10.93 21.13 1.76
CA VAL A 175 10.21 20.31 2.76
C VAL A 175 10.29 20.84 4.19
N GLU A 176 11.05 21.90 4.43
CA GLU A 176 11.27 22.42 5.78
C GLU A 176 9.97 22.97 6.39
N HIS A 177 9.09 23.55 5.58
CA HIS A 177 7.76 23.96 6.03
C HIS A 177 6.93 22.77 6.51
N VAL A 178 6.71 21.75 5.65
CA VAL A 178 5.96 20.53 6.00
C VAL A 178 6.57 19.81 7.21
N LYS A 179 7.91 19.75 7.33
CA LYS A 179 8.58 19.17 8.50
C LYS A 179 8.34 19.96 9.78
N ALA A 180 8.43 21.29 9.73
CA ALA A 180 8.21 22.16 10.88
C ALA A 180 6.75 22.03 11.35
N GLU A 181 5.80 22.07 10.41
CA GLU A 181 4.39 21.87 10.69
C GLU A 181 4.13 20.47 11.25
N TRP A 182 4.67 19.41 10.64
CA TRP A 182 4.59 18.04 11.14
C TRP A 182 5.15 17.87 12.55
N ALA A 183 6.20 18.60 12.94
CA ALA A 183 6.76 18.54 14.29
C ALA A 183 5.96 19.37 15.32
N SER A 184 5.14 20.31 14.86
CA SER A 184 4.36 21.22 15.72
C SER A 184 3.18 20.52 16.42
N PRO A 185 2.52 21.14 17.40
CA PRO A 185 1.30 20.59 18.01
C PRO A 185 0.16 20.32 17.01
N ARG A 186 0.14 20.98 15.84
CA ARG A 186 -0.90 20.85 14.80
C ARG A 186 -1.19 19.40 14.43
N PHE A 187 -0.15 18.59 14.26
CA PHE A 187 -0.26 17.18 13.86
C PHE A 187 0.07 16.18 14.98
N ALA A 188 -0.07 16.59 16.25
CA ALA A 188 0.26 15.73 17.39
C ALA A 188 -0.52 14.41 17.38
N ARG A 189 -1.78 14.44 16.92
CA ARG A 189 -2.64 13.25 16.88
C ARG A 189 -2.23 12.28 15.76
N LEU A 190 -1.86 12.78 14.59
CA LEU A 190 -1.29 11.95 13.51
C LEU A 190 0.09 11.41 13.87
N ARG A 191 0.93 12.17 14.59
CA ARG A 191 2.20 11.64 15.11
C ARG A 191 1.98 10.51 16.10
N GLN A 192 1.02 10.64 17.01
CA GLN A 192 0.65 9.55 17.91
C GLN A 192 0.19 8.30 17.15
N HIS A 193 -0.63 8.47 16.11
CA HIS A 193 -1.04 7.37 15.22
C HIS A 193 0.16 6.73 14.52
N TYR A 194 1.05 7.56 13.98
CA TYR A 194 2.26 7.13 13.30
C TYR A 194 3.12 6.27 14.22
N ASP A 195 3.44 6.75 15.42
CA ASP A 195 4.25 6.03 16.41
C ASP A 195 3.63 4.69 16.79
N GLN A 196 2.30 4.64 16.99
CA GLN A 196 1.56 3.41 17.25
C GLN A 196 1.54 2.45 16.07
N SER A 197 1.55 2.97 14.85
CA SER A 197 1.50 2.18 13.63
C SER A 197 2.86 1.59 13.29
N ILE A 198 3.95 2.35 13.40
CA ILE A 198 5.31 1.84 13.13
C ILE A 198 5.75 0.79 14.16
N ALA A 199 5.21 0.84 15.38
CA ALA A 199 5.50 -0.14 16.42
C ALA A 199 4.82 -1.50 16.19
N ARG A 200 3.97 -1.63 15.16
CA ARG A 200 3.26 -2.89 14.88
C ARG A 200 4.22 -3.93 14.27
N PRO A 201 4.10 -5.21 14.66
CA PRO A 201 4.90 -6.30 14.06
C PRO A 201 4.71 -6.39 12.54
N SER A 202 3.47 -6.22 12.06
CA SER A 202 3.12 -6.22 10.63
C SER A 202 3.90 -5.16 9.85
N THR A 203 4.06 -3.96 10.41
CA THR A 203 4.86 -2.88 9.80
C THR A 203 6.34 -3.23 9.80
N SER A 204 6.87 -3.74 10.90
CA SER A 204 8.30 -4.09 11.01
C SER A 204 8.75 -5.17 10.02
N VAL A 205 7.86 -6.09 9.65
CA VAL A 205 8.15 -7.16 8.67
C VAL A 205 8.01 -6.65 7.22
N THR A 206 7.14 -5.66 7.00
CA THR A 206 6.84 -5.14 5.66
C THR A 206 7.75 -4.00 5.23
N TRP A 207 8.23 -3.22 6.19
CA TRP A 207 9.06 -2.04 6.01
C TRP A 207 10.43 -2.21 6.66
N ASP A 208 11.49 -1.99 5.89
CA ASP A 208 12.85 -1.81 6.38
C ASP A 208 13.32 -0.38 6.03
N GLU A 209 13.47 0.45 7.06
CA GLU A 209 13.93 1.83 6.94
C GLU A 209 15.30 1.92 6.23
N VAL A 210 16.15 0.90 6.39
CA VAL A 210 17.53 0.86 5.85
C VAL A 210 17.57 0.41 4.38
N CYS A 211 16.60 -0.38 3.92
CA CYS A 211 16.56 -0.93 2.55
C CYS A 211 15.75 -0.09 1.56
N THR A 212 15.13 1.01 1.99
CA THR A 212 14.48 1.93 1.07
C THR A 212 15.56 2.67 0.24
N PRO A 213 15.59 2.59 -1.11
CA PRO A 213 16.72 3.06 -1.91
C PRO A 213 17.17 4.50 -1.67
N ALA A 214 16.31 5.46 -1.30
CA ALA A 214 16.81 6.81 -1.01
C ALA A 214 17.50 6.94 0.36
N PHE A 215 17.42 5.95 1.25
CA PHE A 215 18.28 5.96 2.44
C PHE A 215 19.76 5.81 2.08
N ARG A 216 20.10 5.04 1.04
CA ARG A 216 21.50 4.90 0.58
C ARG A 216 22.09 6.15 -0.04
N CYS A 217 21.27 7.04 -0.61
CA CYS A 217 21.75 8.35 -1.09
C CYS A 217 22.17 9.29 0.04
N THR A 218 21.74 9.06 1.29
CA THR A 218 22.01 9.98 2.42
C THR A 218 23.26 9.63 3.23
N ARG A 219 23.92 8.49 2.97
CA ARG A 219 25.17 8.11 3.66
C ARG A 219 26.43 8.31 2.82
N ALA A 220 26.29 8.69 1.55
CA ALA A 220 27.43 9.18 0.78
C ALA A 220 27.68 10.64 1.19
N GLU A 221 28.86 10.89 1.76
CA GLU A 221 29.42 12.21 2.07
C GLU A 221 29.27 13.21 0.90
N PRO A 222 29.30 14.53 1.16
CA PRO A 222 28.83 15.54 0.23
C PRO A 222 29.76 15.63 -0.99
N ILE A 223 29.42 14.90 -2.05
CA ILE A 223 30.01 15.12 -3.37
C ILE A 223 29.06 16.04 -4.11
N GLY A 224 29.44 17.32 -4.13
CA GLY A 224 28.66 18.37 -4.78
C GLY A 224 28.40 18.05 -6.25
N SER A 225 27.14 17.93 -6.63
CA SER A 225 26.68 18.43 -7.93
C SER A 225 25.17 18.62 -7.91
N THR A 226 24.75 19.83 -8.26
CA THR A 226 23.37 20.27 -8.52
C THR A 226 22.71 19.56 -9.71
N TYR A 227 23.40 18.62 -10.36
CA TYR A 227 22.98 17.96 -11.60
C TYR A 227 22.11 16.71 -11.36
N LEU A 228 22.28 16.01 -10.24
CA LEU A 228 21.51 14.80 -9.90
C LEU A 228 20.11 15.10 -9.33
N ALA A 229 19.94 16.26 -8.67
CA ALA A 229 18.67 16.67 -8.06
C ALA A 229 17.55 16.89 -9.11
N GLY A 230 17.91 17.34 -10.31
CA GLY A 230 16.96 17.61 -11.40
C GLY A 230 16.37 16.34 -12.03
N LYS A 231 17.16 15.26 -12.18
CA LYS A 231 16.65 13.98 -12.70
C LYS A 231 15.76 13.25 -11.68
N CYS A 232 16.09 13.29 -10.38
CA CYS A 232 15.22 12.71 -9.35
C CYS A 232 13.82 13.36 -9.28
N HIS A 233 13.72 14.68 -9.50
CA HIS A 233 12.45 15.42 -9.49
C HIS A 233 11.44 14.93 -10.53
N GLN A 234 11.87 14.77 -11.79
CA GLN A 234 10.97 14.33 -12.88
C GLN A 234 10.51 12.87 -12.72
N LEU A 235 11.32 12.05 -12.03
CA LEU A 235 11.06 10.63 -11.85
C LEU A 235 10.09 10.33 -10.70
N LEU A 236 10.10 11.15 -9.64
CA LEU A 236 9.20 10.98 -8.49
C LEU A 236 7.79 11.52 -8.82
N ALA A 237 7.70 12.68 -9.48
CA ALA A 237 6.41 13.23 -9.92
C ALA A 237 5.68 12.30 -10.90
N ARG A 238 6.40 11.67 -11.84
CA ARG A 238 5.81 10.63 -12.73
C ARG A 238 5.38 9.36 -12.00
N ALA A 239 6.11 8.95 -10.98
CA ALA A 239 5.77 7.75 -10.20
C ALA A 239 4.49 7.92 -9.36
N ILE A 240 4.21 9.14 -8.90
CA ILE A 240 3.02 9.46 -8.10
C ILE A 240 1.79 9.68 -8.98
N CYS A 241 1.94 10.29 -10.16
CA CYS A 241 0.80 10.61 -11.04
C CYS A 241 0.35 9.44 -11.94
N ASP A 242 1.25 8.58 -12.45
CA ASP A 242 0.89 7.62 -13.51
C ASP A 242 1.00 6.14 -13.13
N GLY A 243 1.52 5.79 -11.95
CA GLY A 243 1.90 4.40 -11.65
C GLY A 243 2.87 3.79 -12.69
N THR A 244 3.50 4.62 -13.54
CA THR A 244 4.30 4.23 -14.70
C THR A 244 5.51 5.17 -14.88
N VAL A 245 6.64 4.56 -15.24
CA VAL A 245 8.04 5.05 -15.20
C VAL A 245 8.41 5.98 -16.36
N ILE A 246 9.54 6.75 -16.27
CA ILE A 246 10.48 6.89 -17.41
C ILE A 246 11.96 6.81 -16.99
N THR A 247 12.76 6.26 -17.89
CA THR A 247 14.20 5.92 -17.98
C THR A 247 15.22 7.05 -17.71
N ASP A 248 16.33 6.74 -17.03
CA ASP A 248 17.72 6.93 -17.53
C ASP A 248 18.76 6.58 -16.43
N GLY A 249 19.43 5.44 -16.58
CA GLY A 249 20.84 5.27 -16.24
C GLY A 249 21.32 5.46 -14.80
N MET A 250 20.58 5.08 -13.76
CA MET A 250 21.18 4.77 -12.44
C MET A 250 20.40 3.65 -11.74
N THR A 251 21.06 2.51 -11.56
CA THR A 251 20.56 1.28 -10.95
C THR A 251 20.33 1.44 -9.44
N ARG A 252 19.10 1.19 -8.96
CA ARG A 252 18.72 0.07 -8.06
C ARG A 252 17.44 0.31 -7.25
N ASP A 253 16.54 -0.65 -7.42
CA ASP A 253 15.49 -1.16 -6.51
C ASP A 253 14.19 -0.35 -6.37
N ARG A 254 13.46 -0.17 -7.48
CA ARG A 254 12.05 0.28 -7.45
C ARG A 254 11.12 -0.92 -7.49
N GLU A 255 10.93 -1.59 -6.39
CA GLU A 255 10.13 -2.82 -6.32
C GLU A 255 8.65 -2.61 -6.75
N GLY A 256 7.99 -3.68 -7.19
CA GLY A 256 6.61 -3.68 -7.69
C GLY A 256 5.99 -5.06 -7.46
N ILE A 257 4.76 -5.09 -6.96
CA ILE A 257 4.27 -6.20 -6.14
C ILE A 257 3.17 -7.01 -6.83
N CYS A 258 3.39 -8.32 -6.90
CA CYS A 258 2.37 -9.33 -7.16
C CYS A 258 2.26 -10.23 -5.93
N VAL A 259 1.09 -10.29 -5.30
CA VAL A 259 0.84 -11.18 -4.16
C VAL A 259 0.03 -12.37 -4.66
N SER A 260 0.51 -13.60 -4.44
CA SER A 260 -0.35 -14.77 -4.60
C SER A 260 -0.81 -15.27 -3.24
N VAL A 261 -2.12 -15.41 -3.06
CA VAL A 261 -2.72 -15.97 -1.85
C VAL A 261 -3.47 -17.24 -2.25
N ALA A 262 -3.05 -18.36 -1.68
CA ALA A 262 -3.70 -19.65 -1.90
C ALA A 262 -5.12 -19.64 -1.32
N GLN A 263 -6.06 -20.31 -1.98
CA GLN A 263 -7.42 -20.47 -1.47
C GLN A 263 -7.41 -21.19 -0.11
N PRO A 264 -8.24 -20.78 0.87
CA PRO A 264 -8.42 -21.57 2.07
C PRO A 264 -8.95 -22.95 1.69
N THR A 265 -8.25 -23.99 2.13
CA THR A 265 -8.68 -25.38 1.94
C THR A 265 -9.99 -25.56 2.68
N THR A 266 -11.08 -25.75 1.94
CA THR A 266 -12.36 -26.14 2.52
C THR A 266 -12.16 -27.47 3.24
N MET A 267 -12.27 -27.48 4.57
CA MET A 267 -12.43 -28.71 5.32
C MET A 267 -13.69 -29.41 4.81
N THR A 268 -13.49 -30.44 4.00
CA THR A 268 -14.55 -31.33 3.55
C THR A 268 -14.94 -32.24 4.71
N GLY A 269 -15.74 -31.69 5.63
CA GLY A 269 -16.37 -32.43 6.71
C GLY A 269 -17.74 -32.93 6.26
N LEU A 270 -17.85 -34.25 6.03
CA LEU A 270 -19.09 -34.97 5.79
C LEU A 270 -20.19 -34.58 6.78
N LEU A 271 -21.32 -34.06 6.27
CA LEU A 271 -22.65 -34.35 6.83
C LEU A 271 -23.63 -34.55 5.67
N SER A 272 -23.79 -35.81 5.29
CA SER A 272 -24.91 -36.28 4.49
C SER A 272 -26.17 -36.33 5.36
N HIS A 273 -27.17 -35.50 5.05
CA HIS A 273 -28.54 -35.75 5.47
C HIS A 273 -29.50 -35.67 4.28
N PRO A 274 -30.54 -36.52 4.24
CA PRO A 274 -31.27 -36.83 3.02
C PRO A 274 -32.29 -35.76 2.69
N VAL A 275 -32.38 -35.46 1.40
CA VAL A 275 -33.43 -34.65 0.78
C VAL A 275 -34.78 -35.38 0.92
N SER A 276 -35.78 -34.70 1.47
CA SER A 276 -37.19 -35.10 1.34
C SER A 276 -37.94 -34.04 0.52
N PRO A 277 -38.82 -34.42 -0.43
CA PRO A 277 -39.31 -33.50 -1.44
C PRO A 277 -40.62 -32.78 -1.05
N SER A 278 -40.72 -31.54 -1.54
CA SER A 278 -41.94 -30.77 -1.85
C SER A 278 -42.82 -30.26 -0.70
N ARG A 279 -42.99 -28.93 -0.67
CA ARG A 279 -44.31 -28.30 -0.83
C ARG A 279 -44.12 -26.86 -1.30
N ALA A 280 -44.64 -26.59 -2.50
CA ALA A 280 -44.90 -25.25 -2.99
C ALA A 280 -45.96 -24.58 -2.12
N LEU A 281 -45.73 -23.35 -1.69
CA LEU A 281 -46.78 -22.41 -1.36
C LEU A 281 -46.37 -21.02 -1.85
N SER A 282 -47.10 -20.59 -2.85
CA SER A 282 -47.24 -19.22 -3.33
C SER A 282 -47.72 -18.32 -2.20
N TYR A 283 -47.15 -17.12 -2.07
CA TYR A 283 -47.82 -15.82 -2.00
C TYR A 283 -46.80 -14.71 -2.16
#